data_AF-A0A840CHX5-F1
#
_entry.id   AF-A0A840CHX5-F1
#
_cell.length_a   1.000
_cell.length_b   1.000
_cell.length_c   1.000
_cell.angle_alpha   90.00
_cell.angle_beta   90.00
_cell.angle_gamma   90.00
#
_symmetry.space_group_name_H-M   'P 1'
#
loop_
_entity.id
_entity.type
_entity.pdbx_description
1 polymer ?
#
loop_
_entity_poly.entity_id
_entity_poly.type
_entity_poly.pdbx_seq_one_letter_code
_entity_poly.pdbx_strand_id
1 'polypeptide(L)'
;MVSLATLRQTKRKAGAEAEKAIAEARADEIKNVDAAIMIWRKLAEDMSDKYNDMSNKCEALSRSVENLTTEVNRLRLTNNRIIRLLDKITPENLEHVVAEIKQELNKD
;
A
#
# COMPACT_ATOMS: atom_id res chain seq x y z
N MET A 1 69.22 19.94 20.26
CA MET A 1 69.58 18.68 20.97
C MET A 1 68.31 18.17 21.67
N VAL A 2 67.73 17.06 21.21
CA VAL A 2 66.49 16.51 21.79
C VAL A 2 66.87 15.67 23.01
N SER A 3 66.29 15.96 24.18
CA SER A 3 66.59 15.20 25.39
C SER A 3 65.85 13.86 25.41
N LEU A 4 66.43 12.84 26.06
CA LEU A 4 65.80 11.52 26.23
C LEU A 4 64.43 11.61 26.91
N ALA A 5 64.24 12.60 27.79
CA ALA A 5 62.96 12.90 28.43
C ALA A 5 61.91 13.40 27.42
N THR A 6 62.32 14.24 26.47
CA THR A 6 61.45 14.74 25.39
C THR A 6 60.99 13.61 24.48
N LEU A 7 61.90 12.69 24.12
CA LEU A 7 61.60 11.49 23.32
C LEU A 7 60.63 10.53 24.02
N ARG A 8 60.76 10.35 25.33
CA ARG A 8 59.81 9.52 26.11
C ARG A 8 58.44 10.16 26.20
N GLN A 9 58.37 11.49 26.33
CA GLN A 9 57.11 12.22 26.39
C GLN A 9 56.38 12.19 25.05
N THR A 10 57.07 12.39 23.92
CA THR A 10 56.47 12.27 22.59
C THR A 10 55.99 10.84 22.31
N LYS A 11 56.75 9.81 22.69
CA LYS A 11 56.31 8.42 22.58
C LYS A 11 55.02 8.15 23.38
N ARG A 12 54.92 8.67 24.61
CA ARG A 12 53.71 8.52 25.44
C ARG A 12 52.51 9.26 24.87
N LYS A 13 52.70 10.48 24.36
CA LYS A 13 51.64 11.25 23.71
C LYS A 13 51.14 10.55 22.44
N ALA A 14 52.05 10.11 21.57
CA ALA A 14 51.69 9.39 20.36
C ALA A 14 50.94 8.08 20.66
N GLY A 15 51.32 7.35 21.71
CA GLY A 15 50.59 6.17 22.17
C GLY A 15 49.17 6.49 22.64
N ALA A 16 49.01 7.53 23.46
CA ALA A 16 47.70 7.96 23.94
C ALA A 16 46.80 8.52 22.82
N GLU A 17 47.37 9.23 21.85
CA GLU A 17 46.67 9.72 20.66
C GLU A 17 46.21 8.56 19.76
N ALA A 18 47.05 7.53 19.60
CA ALA A 18 46.68 6.32 18.85
C ALA A 18 45.54 5.55 19.55
N GLU A 19 45.60 5.36 20.87
CA GLU A 19 44.53 4.73 21.64
C GLU A 19 43.22 5.52 21.56
N LYS A 20 43.31 6.85 21.65
CA LYS A 20 42.15 7.75 21.50
C LYS A 20 41.54 7.63 20.10
N ALA A 21 42.35 7.64 19.04
CA ALA A 21 41.88 7.49 17.67
C ALA A 21 41.19 6.14 17.43
N ILE A 22 41.70 5.05 18.03
CA ILE A 22 41.06 3.73 17.95
C ILE A 22 39.70 3.73 18.68
N ALA A 23 39.62 4.37 19.84
CA ALA A 23 38.37 4.48 20.59
C ALA A 23 37.32 5.33 19.84
N GLU A 24 37.74 6.44 19.23
CA GLU A 24 36.88 7.29 18.41
C GLU A 24 36.38 6.56 17.16
N ALA A 25 37.24 5.84 16.45
CA ALA A 25 36.84 5.03 15.29
C ALA A 25 35.78 3.98 15.66
N ARG A 26 35.97 3.26 16.77
CA ARG A 26 34.98 2.29 17.27
C ARG A 26 33.67 2.96 17.66
N ALA A 27 33.72 4.13 18.29
CA ALA A 27 32.52 4.87 18.65
C ALA A 27 31.74 5.32 17.41
N ASP A 28 32.42 5.72 16.34
CA ASP A 28 31.78 6.13 15.09
C ASP A 28 31.23 4.93 14.31
N GLU A 29 31.90 3.78 14.34
CA GLU A 29 31.35 2.52 13.81
C GLU A 29 30.04 2.14 14.51
N ILE A 30 29.98 2.23 15.85
CA ILE A 30 28.77 1.94 16.63
C ILE A 30 27.65 2.91 16.24
N LYS A 31 27.92 4.22 16.16
CA LYS A 31 26.92 5.21 15.72
C LYS A 31 26.39 4.92 14.32
N ASN A 32 27.25 4.50 13.40
CA ASN A 32 26.84 4.16 12.04
C ASN A 32 25.93 2.93 12.02
N VAL A 33 26.24 1.91 12.84
CA VAL A 33 25.38 0.73 13.00
C VAL A 33 24.03 1.10 13.60
N ASP A 34 24.00 1.94 14.64
CA ASP A 34 22.75 2.41 15.26
C ASP A 34 21.90 3.21 14.28
N ALA A 35 22.52 4.11 13.50
CA ALA A 35 21.84 4.86 12.46
C ALA A 35 21.25 3.93 11.38
N ALA A 36 22.00 2.91 10.96
CA ALA A 36 21.51 1.90 10.04
C ALA A 36 20.30 1.17 10.62
N ILE A 37 20.37 0.68 11.86
CA ILE A 37 19.26 0.00 12.55
C ILE A 37 18.01 0.88 12.58
N MET A 38 18.16 2.18 12.87
CA MET A 38 17.04 3.12 12.86
C MET A 38 16.40 3.25 11.47
N ILE A 39 17.21 3.34 10.41
CA ILE A 39 16.73 3.39 9.03
C ILE A 39 15.96 2.11 8.69
N TRP A 40 16.51 0.94 9.04
CA TRP A 40 15.86 -0.36 8.80
C TRP A 40 14.53 -0.50 9.55
N ARG A 41 14.47 -0.05 10.81
CA ARG A 41 13.22 -0.04 11.59
C ARG A 41 12.17 0.84 10.93
N LYS A 42 12.55 2.08 10.58
CA LYS A 42 11.64 3.01 9.92
C LYS A 42 11.15 2.48 8.58
N LEU A 43 12.03 1.85 7.79
CA LEU A 43 11.64 1.22 6.52
C LEU A 43 10.65 0.07 6.73
N ALA A 44 10.85 -0.75 7.76
CA ALA A 44 9.95 -1.84 8.09
C ALA A 44 8.56 -1.33 8.55
N GLU A 45 8.53 -0.29 9.38
CA GLU A 45 7.29 0.39 9.80
C GLU A 45 6.55 0.98 8.59
N ASP A 46 7.24 1.81 7.78
CA ASP A 46 6.67 2.43 6.57
C ASP A 46 6.14 1.37 5.59
N MET A 47 6.81 0.23 5.47
CA MET A 47 6.37 -0.87 4.60
C MET A 47 5.14 -1.59 5.16
N SER A 48 5.09 -1.81 6.47
CA SER A 48 3.92 -2.41 7.13
C SER A 48 2.68 -1.54 6.97
N ASP A 49 2.82 -0.23 7.16
CA ASP A 49 1.73 0.73 7.00
C ASP A 49 1.22 0.76 5.56
N LYS A 50 2.13 0.83 4.58
CA LYS A 50 1.77 0.80 3.15
C LYS A 50 1.09 -0.51 2.75
N TYR A 51 1.55 -1.64 3.30
CA TYR A 51 0.93 -2.94 3.02
C TYR A 51 -0.50 -3.00 3.57
N ASN A 52 -0.72 -2.54 4.80
CA ASN A 52 -2.04 -2.52 5.43
C ASN A 52 -3.00 -1.59 4.66
N ASP A 53 -2.55 -0.39 4.29
CA ASP A 53 -3.33 0.54 3.45
C ASP A 53 -3.70 -0.08 2.10
N MET A 54 -2.73 -0.72 1.44
CA MET A 54 -2.97 -1.41 0.16
C MET A 54 -3.97 -2.57 0.30
N SER A 55 -3.83 -3.40 1.33
CA SER A 55 -4.74 -4.51 1.60
C SER A 55 -6.18 -4.03 1.78
N ASN A 56 -6.38 -2.96 2.57
CA ASN A 56 -7.70 -2.36 2.78
C ASN A 56 -8.31 -1.82 1.48
N LYS A 57 -7.50 -1.18 0.63
CA LYS A 57 -7.94 -0.69 -0.69
C LYS A 57 -8.32 -1.83 -1.62
N CYS A 58 -7.55 -2.92 -1.63
CA CYS A 58 -7.85 -4.11 -2.41
C CYS A 58 -9.19 -4.74 -1.96
N GLU A 59 -9.43 -4.88 -0.65
CA GLU A 59 -10.71 -5.40 -0.15
C GLU A 59 -11.89 -4.51 -0.55
N ALA A 60 -11.76 -3.19 -0.41
CA ALA A 60 -12.80 -2.25 -0.80
C ALA A 60 -13.10 -2.30 -2.30
N LEU A 61 -12.05 -2.43 -3.12
CA LEU A 61 -12.18 -2.56 -4.57
C LEU A 61 -12.86 -3.88 -4.94
N SER A 62 -12.47 -5.01 -4.34
CA SER A 62 -13.08 -6.31 -4.59
C SER A 62 -14.58 -6.29 -4.30
N ARG A 63 -15.00 -5.74 -3.15
CA ARG A 63 -16.44 -5.59 -2.82
C ARG A 63 -17.16 -4.70 -3.84
N SER A 64 -16.52 -3.62 -4.28
CA SER A 64 -17.11 -2.74 -5.29
C SER A 64 -17.29 -3.49 -6.62
N VAL A 65 -16.30 -4.27 -7.05
CA VAL A 65 -16.39 -5.09 -8.27
C VAL A 65 -17.50 -6.14 -8.17
N GLU A 66 -17.65 -6.81 -7.03
CA GLU A 66 -18.73 -7.78 -6.79
C GLU A 66 -20.12 -7.13 -6.89
N ASN A 67 -20.29 -5.96 -6.26
CA ASN A 67 -21.54 -5.20 -6.31
C ASN A 67 -21.87 -4.75 -7.74
N LEU A 68 -20.89 -4.16 -8.44
CA LEU A 68 -21.09 -3.77 -9.83
C LEU A 68 -21.38 -4.97 -10.73
N THR A 69 -20.72 -6.11 -10.51
CA THR A 69 -20.98 -7.33 -11.28
C THR A 69 -22.40 -7.82 -11.08
N THR A 70 -22.90 -7.77 -9.85
CA THR A 70 -24.29 -8.12 -9.52
C THR A 70 -25.27 -7.19 -10.23
N GLU A 71 -25.05 -5.88 -10.16
CA GLU A 71 -25.89 -4.89 -10.84
C GLU A 71 -25.87 -5.04 -12.36
N VAL A 72 -24.71 -5.27 -12.97
CA VAL A 72 -24.60 -5.52 -14.41
C VAL A 72 -25.38 -6.76 -14.81
N ASN A 73 -25.29 -7.85 -14.03
CA ASN A 73 -26.05 -9.06 -14.29
C ASN A 73 -27.56 -8.81 -14.16
N ARG A 74 -27.98 -8.06 -13.13
CA ARG A 74 -29.38 -7.67 -12.93
C ARG A 74 -29.91 -6.88 -14.12
N LEU A 75 -29.22 -5.81 -14.51
CA LEU A 75 -29.57 -4.99 -15.67
C LEU A 75 -29.61 -5.81 -16.97
N ARG A 76 -28.65 -6.71 -17.16
CA ARG A 76 -28.63 -7.60 -18.33
C ARG A 76 -29.86 -8.51 -18.37
N LEU A 77 -30.26 -9.08 -17.24
CA LEU A 77 -31.46 -9.93 -17.14
C LEU A 77 -32.73 -9.12 -17.42
N THR A 78 -32.87 -7.94 -16.83
CA THR A 78 -33.99 -7.03 -17.07
C THR A 78 -34.07 -6.62 -18.53
N ASN A 79 -32.97 -6.21 -19.15
CA ASN A 79 -32.92 -5.87 -20.57
C ASN A 79 -33.34 -7.05 -21.45
N ASN A 80 -32.86 -8.25 -21.17
CA ASN A 80 -33.26 -9.44 -21.93
C ASN A 80 -34.76 -9.75 -21.80
N ARG A 81 -35.38 -9.49 -20.62
CA ARG A 81 -36.83 -9.64 -20.44
C ARG A 81 -37.59 -8.60 -21.25
N ILE A 82 -37.17 -7.34 -21.19
CA ILE A 82 -37.78 -6.25 -21.94
C ILE A 82 -37.73 -6.52 -23.44
N ILE A 83 -36.58 -6.97 -23.96
CA ILE A 83 -36.44 -7.36 -25.38
C ILE A 83 -37.48 -8.43 -25.75
N ARG A 84 -37.62 -9.49 -24.95
CA ARG A 84 -38.62 -10.54 -25.19
C ARG A 84 -40.07 -10.05 -25.10
N LEU A 85 -40.35 -9.01 -24.31
CA LEU A 85 -41.66 -8.39 -24.24
C LEU A 85 -41.92 -7.56 -25.50
N LEU A 86 -40.93 -6.78 -25.95
CA LEU A 86 -41.00 -6.01 -27.20
C LEU A 86 -41.21 -6.92 -28.42
N ASP A 87 -40.55 -8.08 -28.47
CA ASP A 87 -40.72 -9.06 -29.56
C ASP A 87 -42.15 -9.62 -29.67
N LYS A 88 -42.96 -9.51 -28.61
CA LYS A 88 -44.34 -10.03 -28.54
C LYS A 88 -45.41 -8.95 -28.73
N ILE A 89 -45.01 -7.72 -29.00
CA ILE A 89 -45.95 -6.60 -29.20
C ILE A 89 -46.78 -6.82 -30.46
N THR A 90 -48.09 -6.67 -30.30
CA THR A 90 -49.09 -6.53 -31.36
C THR A 90 -49.96 -5.29 -31.07
N PRO A 91 -50.69 -4.76 -32.06
CA PRO A 91 -51.57 -3.62 -31.85
C PRO A 91 -52.62 -3.85 -30.74
N GLU A 92 -53.07 -5.09 -30.57
CA GLU A 92 -54.13 -5.47 -29.63
C GLU A 92 -53.62 -5.60 -28.19
N ASN A 93 -52.32 -5.86 -27.99
CA ASN A 93 -51.73 -6.08 -26.67
C ASN A 93 -50.75 -4.97 -26.23
N LEU A 94 -50.59 -3.93 -27.05
CA LEU A 94 -49.58 -2.87 -26.87
C LEU A 94 -49.63 -2.22 -25.48
N GLU A 95 -50.81 -1.80 -25.03
CA GLU A 95 -50.97 -1.12 -23.73
C GLU A 95 -50.58 -2.03 -22.55
N HIS A 96 -50.94 -3.32 -22.65
CA HIS A 96 -50.61 -4.32 -21.64
C HIS A 96 -49.09 -4.59 -21.59
N VAL A 97 -48.46 -4.79 -22.75
CA VAL A 97 -47.01 -5.04 -22.82
C VAL A 97 -46.22 -3.82 -22.34
N VAL A 98 -46.66 -2.60 -22.66
CA VAL A 98 -46.04 -1.36 -22.14
C VAL A 98 -46.16 -1.28 -20.62
N ALA A 99 -47.29 -1.69 -20.04
CA ALA A 99 -47.47 -1.74 -18.59
C ALA A 99 -46.51 -2.76 -17.93
N GLU A 100 -46.35 -3.95 -18.53
CA GLU A 100 -45.40 -4.97 -18.03
C GLU A 100 -43.94 -4.51 -18.12
N ILE A 101 -43.54 -3.84 -19.20
CA ILE A 101 -42.18 -3.28 -19.35
C ILE A 101 -41.92 -2.24 -18.24
N LYS A 102 -42.89 -1.36 -17.96
CA LYS A 102 -42.78 -0.38 -16.86
C LYS A 102 -42.63 -1.06 -15.50
N GLN A 103 -43.31 -2.19 -15.28
CA GLN A 103 -43.14 -2.96 -14.07
C GLN A 103 -41.75 -3.61 -13.97
N GLU A 104 -41.23 -4.21 -15.05
CA GLU A 104 -39.89 -4.81 -15.06
C GLU A 104 -38.77 -3.77 -14.85
N LEU A 105 -38.95 -2.53 -15.34
CA LEU A 105 -37.99 -1.44 -15.10
C LEU A 105 -37.98 -0.95 -13.64
N ASN A 106 -39.11 -1.07 -12.94
CA ASN A 106 -39.25 -0.65 -11.54
C ASN A 106 -38.98 -1.78 -10.54
N LYS A 107 -38.60 -2.98 -11.00
CA LYS A 107 -38.13 -4.04 -10.12
C LYS A 107 -36.69 -3.74 -9.71
N ASP A 108 -36.54 -3.31 -8.45
CA ASP A 108 -35.26 -3.20 -7.76
C ASP A 108 -34.58 -4.57 -7.67
#